data_AF-A0AAN8ETR3-F1
#
_entry.id   AF-A0AAN8ETR3-F1
#
_cell.length_a   1.000
_cell.length_b   1.000
_cell.length_c   1.000
_cell.angle_alpha   90.00
_cell.angle_beta   90.00
_cell.angle_gamma   90.00
#
_symmetry.space_group_name_H-M   'P 1'
#
loop_
_entity.id
_entity.type
_entity.pdbx_description
1 polymer ?
#
loop_
_entity_poly.entity_id
_entity_poly.type
_entity_poly.pdbx_seq_one_letter_code
_entity_poly.pdbx_strand_id
1 'polypeptide(L)'
;MTIPRPRTPNPPAPSTTATGTTPKAPIAPQTTTTKSPTSPSSSTAISKTSTSSASTTSTAPTKSSTTPHHKPPTQRPFSRVNNFTRAEKAPRPNGNYSHVMRHGDTLHVCGCMGDDPETGDIREGVQAQTNQAIRNIQTCLKAAGSDLDKVISRRIYLVDLKYFNMVDSIWGRWIKDPYPVGTCVGVTGLRKEGALVEVEVVASV
;
A
#
# COMPACT_ATOMS: atom_id res chain seq x y z
N MET A 1 -71.09 14.47 -13.09
CA MET A 1 -69.86 15.11 -13.61
C MET A 1 -68.96 14.02 -14.16
N THR A 2 -68.36 14.21 -15.34
CA THR A 2 -67.75 13.12 -16.11
C THR A 2 -66.24 13.05 -15.91
N ILE A 3 -65.72 11.87 -15.54
CA ILE A 3 -64.28 11.63 -15.36
C ILE A 3 -63.64 11.35 -16.74
N PRO A 4 -62.54 12.02 -17.13
CA PRO A 4 -61.86 11.77 -18.40
C PRO A 4 -61.09 10.44 -18.39
N ARG A 5 -61.07 9.74 -19.53
CA ARG A 5 -60.27 8.52 -19.71
C ARG A 5 -58.76 8.82 -19.82
N PRO A 6 -57.87 7.93 -19.35
CA PRO A 6 -56.44 8.04 -19.59
C PRO A 6 -56.10 7.84 -21.07
N ARG A 7 -55.01 8.47 -21.53
CA ARG A 7 -54.45 8.28 -22.88
C ARG A 7 -53.46 7.11 -22.89
N THR A 8 -53.51 6.28 -23.94
CA THR A 8 -52.49 5.26 -24.22
C THR A 8 -51.23 5.88 -24.85
N PRO A 9 -50.02 5.37 -24.55
CA PRO A 9 -48.80 5.81 -25.21
C PRO A 9 -48.71 5.29 -26.66
N ASN A 10 -47.98 6.03 -27.51
CA ASN A 10 -47.71 5.64 -28.91
C ASN A 10 -46.58 4.58 -29.00
N PRO A 11 -46.57 3.73 -30.04
CA PRO A 11 -45.47 2.80 -30.31
C PRO A 11 -44.20 3.52 -30.81
N PRO A 12 -43.00 2.93 -30.64
CA PRO A 12 -41.73 3.49 -31.12
C PRO A 12 -41.54 3.34 -32.64
N ALA A 13 -40.72 4.23 -33.22
CA ALA A 13 -40.34 4.20 -34.64
C ALA A 13 -39.25 3.12 -34.93
N PRO A 14 -39.19 2.57 -36.16
CA PRO A 14 -38.29 1.48 -36.50
C PRO A 14 -36.83 1.92 -36.67
N SER A 15 -35.91 1.02 -36.33
CA SER A 15 -34.46 1.21 -36.48
C SER A 15 -33.99 1.05 -37.93
N THR A 16 -33.10 1.94 -38.38
CA THR A 16 -32.48 1.88 -39.71
C THR A 16 -31.08 1.28 -39.61
N THR A 17 -30.80 0.21 -40.35
CA THR A 17 -29.46 -0.38 -40.49
C THR A 17 -28.81 0.14 -41.77
N ALA A 18 -27.53 0.50 -41.72
CA ALA A 18 -26.71 0.87 -42.89
C ALA A 18 -25.33 0.21 -42.79
N THR A 19 -24.70 -0.13 -43.93
CA THR A 19 -23.60 -1.10 -43.99
C THR A 19 -22.46 -0.67 -44.92
N GLY A 20 -21.21 -0.86 -44.49
CA GLY A 20 -19.99 -0.83 -45.33
C GLY A 20 -18.74 -0.35 -44.58
N THR A 21 -17.54 -0.26 -45.17
CA THR A 21 -16.80 -1.25 -45.99
C THR A 21 -15.35 -0.77 -46.20
N THR A 22 -14.28 -1.56 -45.98
CA THR A 22 -14.17 -2.80 -45.18
C THR A 22 -12.84 -2.87 -44.38
N PRO A 23 -11.62 -2.70 -44.94
CA PRO A 23 -10.40 -3.23 -44.27
C PRO A 23 -9.18 -2.29 -44.13
N LYS A 24 -8.34 -2.54 -43.11
CA LYS A 24 -6.87 -2.42 -43.21
C LYS A 24 -6.22 -3.68 -42.60
N ALA A 25 -5.29 -4.28 -43.33
CA ALA A 25 -4.67 -5.57 -43.02
C ALA A 25 -3.45 -5.45 -42.06
N PRO A 26 -2.96 -6.55 -41.45
CA PRO A 26 -2.03 -6.51 -40.31
C PRO A 26 -0.54 -6.52 -40.72
N ILE A 27 0.34 -6.29 -39.74
CA ILE A 27 1.79 -6.56 -39.83
C ILE A 27 2.25 -7.32 -38.58
N ALA A 28 2.81 -8.51 -38.79
CA ALA A 28 3.56 -9.33 -37.84
C ALA A 28 4.22 -10.49 -38.64
N PRO A 29 5.19 -11.24 -38.09
CA PRO A 29 6.18 -10.92 -37.04
C PRO A 29 7.63 -11.04 -37.57
N GLN A 30 8.64 -10.82 -36.73
CA GLN A 30 9.97 -11.47 -36.87
C GLN A 30 10.52 -11.92 -35.50
N THR A 31 11.34 -12.96 -35.50
CA THR A 31 11.75 -13.77 -34.34
C THR A 31 13.28 -13.77 -34.09
N THR A 32 13.71 -14.52 -33.07
CA THR A 32 15.10 -14.79 -32.59
C THR A 32 15.70 -13.69 -31.68
N THR A 33 16.63 -13.97 -30.75
CA THR A 33 17.40 -15.22 -30.50
C THR A 33 17.48 -15.58 -29.00
N THR A 34 17.39 -16.88 -28.70
CA THR A 34 17.68 -17.58 -27.44
C THR A 34 19.05 -17.26 -26.79
N LYS A 35 19.11 -17.11 -25.45
CA LYS A 35 19.99 -17.88 -24.53
C LYS A 35 19.93 -17.45 -23.05
N SER A 36 19.67 -18.42 -22.17
CA SER A 36 20.18 -18.45 -20.79
C SER A 36 21.56 -19.11 -20.76
N PRO A 37 22.36 -18.94 -19.68
CA PRO A 37 22.83 -20.15 -19.00
C PRO A 37 22.98 -20.06 -17.46
N THR A 38 22.64 -21.18 -16.80
CA THR A 38 23.24 -21.79 -15.58
C THR A 38 23.81 -20.95 -14.44
N SER A 39 23.32 -21.22 -13.22
CA SER A 39 24.04 -21.07 -11.96
C SER A 39 25.20 -22.06 -11.81
N PRO A 40 26.24 -21.75 -11.01
CA PRO A 40 27.07 -22.74 -10.35
C PRO A 40 26.65 -22.97 -8.89
N SER A 41 26.85 -24.19 -8.39
CA SER A 41 26.77 -24.53 -6.96
C SER A 41 28.18 -24.84 -6.45
N SER A 42 28.53 -24.35 -5.26
CA SER A 42 29.71 -24.82 -4.53
C SER A 42 29.57 -24.59 -3.02
N SER A 43 29.39 -25.68 -2.28
CA SER A 43 29.43 -25.72 -0.82
C SER A 43 30.87 -25.72 -0.29
N THR A 44 31.07 -25.25 0.94
CA THR A 44 32.14 -25.71 1.85
C THR A 44 31.68 -25.51 3.29
N ALA A 45 32.13 -26.36 4.22
CA ALA A 45 31.78 -26.31 5.64
C ALA A 45 32.58 -25.21 6.40
N ILE A 46 32.59 -25.12 7.73
CA ILE A 46 33.42 -25.99 8.58
C ILE A 46 32.98 -25.92 10.07
N SER A 47 33.03 -27.10 10.72
CA SER A 47 33.14 -27.43 12.16
C SER A 47 32.44 -26.63 13.28
N LYS A 48 31.79 -27.40 14.17
CA LYS A 48 31.53 -27.06 15.58
C LYS A 48 32.44 -27.89 16.50
N THR A 49 33.26 -27.26 17.34
CA THR A 49 33.96 -27.83 18.53
C THR A 49 34.70 -26.69 19.24
N SER A 50 35.00 -26.69 20.55
CA SER A 50 34.37 -27.26 21.77
C SER A 50 35.24 -26.83 22.98
N THR A 51 34.71 -26.88 24.23
CA THR A 51 35.48 -26.98 25.51
C THR A 51 36.48 -25.83 25.86
N SER A 52 36.27 -25.08 26.96
CA SER A 52 36.91 -25.25 28.31
C SER A 52 38.45 -25.17 28.33
N SER A 53 39.14 -24.58 29.33
CA SER A 53 38.80 -24.34 30.74
C SER A 53 39.61 -23.16 31.38
N ALA A 54 39.49 -22.96 32.70
CA ALA A 54 40.33 -22.05 33.51
C ALA A 54 41.79 -22.57 33.68
N SER A 55 42.79 -21.93 34.32
CA SER A 55 42.93 -20.67 35.12
C SER A 55 44.40 -20.15 34.96
N THR A 56 44.91 -19.01 35.47
CA THR A 56 45.13 -18.63 36.89
C THR A 56 45.80 -17.23 37.01
N THR A 57 45.65 -16.60 38.17
CA THR A 57 46.24 -15.34 38.71
C THR A 57 47.64 -14.89 38.25
N SER A 58 47.82 -13.57 38.07
CA SER A 58 49.04 -12.83 38.43
C SER A 58 48.71 -11.37 38.82
N THR A 59 49.55 -10.71 39.62
CA THR A 59 49.23 -9.47 40.36
C THR A 59 50.33 -8.41 40.25
N ALA A 60 49.97 -7.17 39.89
CA ALA A 60 50.75 -5.95 40.19
C ALA A 60 49.87 -4.67 40.02
N PRO A 61 50.19 -3.53 40.65
CA PRO A 61 49.23 -2.43 40.84
C PRO A 61 49.51 -1.16 40.00
N THR A 62 48.52 -0.25 39.88
CA THR A 62 48.72 1.18 40.21
C THR A 62 47.42 2.02 40.21
N LYS A 63 47.42 3.06 41.06
CA LYS A 63 46.78 4.38 40.93
C LYS A 63 45.24 4.44 40.78
N SER A 64 44.61 5.02 41.79
CA SER A 64 43.27 5.58 41.72
C SER A 64 43.18 6.72 40.69
N SER A 65 42.19 6.65 39.80
CA SER A 65 41.70 7.79 39.04
C SER A 65 40.18 7.87 39.23
N THR A 66 39.72 8.89 39.95
CA THR A 66 38.28 9.10 40.22
C THR A 66 37.60 9.69 38.99
N THR A 67 37.30 8.84 38.00
CA THR A 67 36.44 9.21 36.88
C THR A 67 35.04 9.49 37.43
N PRO A 68 34.45 10.69 37.23
CA PRO A 68 33.07 10.91 37.64
C PRO A 68 32.18 9.97 36.81
N HIS A 69 31.39 9.13 37.48
CA HIS A 69 30.40 8.28 36.81
C HIS A 69 29.33 9.17 36.16
N HIS A 70 29.52 9.50 34.89
CA HIS A 70 28.45 9.92 34.02
C HIS A 70 27.48 8.73 33.90
N LYS A 71 26.48 8.70 34.78
CA LYS A 71 25.35 7.77 34.69
C LYS A 71 24.79 7.92 33.27
N PRO A 72 24.84 6.88 32.41
CA PRO A 72 24.37 7.01 31.04
C PRO A 72 22.92 7.51 31.09
N PRO A 73 22.54 8.47 30.23
CA PRO A 73 21.22 9.09 30.29
C PRO A 73 20.19 7.97 30.25
N THR A 74 19.41 7.84 31.32
CA THR A 74 18.45 6.75 31.47
C THR A 74 17.50 6.82 30.30
N GLN A 75 17.66 5.90 29.35
CA GLN A 75 16.74 5.76 28.23
C GLN A 75 15.36 5.66 28.85
N ARG A 76 14.52 6.67 28.61
CA ARG A 76 13.11 6.57 28.98
C ARG A 76 12.62 5.30 28.28
N PRO A 77 12.04 4.32 28.98
CA PRO A 77 11.47 3.17 28.29
C PRO A 77 10.51 3.72 27.24
N PHE A 78 10.58 3.19 26.02
CA PHE A 78 9.66 3.59 24.95
C PHE A 78 8.25 3.19 25.35
N SER A 79 7.59 4.07 26.12
CA SER A 79 6.19 3.95 26.44
C SER A 79 5.45 3.95 25.11
N ARG A 80 4.55 2.98 24.94
CA ARG A 80 3.52 3.07 23.91
C ARG A 80 2.54 4.16 24.34
N VAL A 81 2.95 5.41 24.16
CA VAL A 81 2.03 6.55 24.16
C VAL A 81 0.97 6.25 23.12
N ASN A 82 -0.29 6.56 23.41
CA ASN A 82 -1.44 6.21 22.55
C ASN A 82 -1.49 7.12 21.31
N ASN A 83 -0.49 6.97 20.44
CA ASN A 83 -0.32 7.69 19.19
C ASN A 83 -1.00 6.98 17.99
N PHE A 84 -1.79 5.94 18.25
CA PHE A 84 -2.45 5.17 17.21
C PHE A 84 -3.91 5.59 17.06
N THR A 85 -4.40 5.60 15.82
CA THR A 85 -5.81 5.83 15.50
C THR A 85 -6.44 4.53 15.01
N ARG A 86 -7.67 4.27 15.45
CA ARG A 86 -8.61 3.36 14.78
C ARG A 86 -9.68 4.20 14.09
N ALA A 87 -9.75 4.10 12.76
CA ALA A 87 -10.77 4.77 11.97
C ALA A 87 -11.98 3.83 11.84
N GLU A 88 -13.02 4.08 12.64
CA GLU A 88 -14.21 3.19 12.74
C GLU A 88 -14.96 2.99 11.42
N LYS A 89 -14.82 3.94 10.48
CA LYS A 89 -15.44 3.92 9.15
C LYS A 89 -14.49 3.45 8.03
N ALA A 90 -13.27 3.00 8.36
CA ALA A 90 -12.36 2.37 7.43
C ALA A 90 -12.36 0.84 7.66
N PRO A 91 -12.02 0.00 6.65
CA PRO A 91 -12.07 -1.45 6.78
C PRO A 91 -11.32 -1.96 8.02
N ARG A 92 -11.94 -2.85 8.78
CA ARG A 92 -11.43 -3.27 10.10
C ARG A 92 -10.06 -3.96 9.97
N PRO A 93 -9.04 -3.56 10.78
CA PRO A 93 -7.74 -4.20 10.78
C PRO A 93 -7.88 -5.68 11.13
N ASN A 94 -7.33 -6.53 10.25
CA ASN A 94 -7.53 -7.98 10.26
C ASN A 94 -6.19 -8.71 10.52
N GLY A 95 -5.36 -8.08 11.34
CA GLY A 95 -4.06 -8.52 11.84
C GLY A 95 -3.56 -7.57 12.93
N ASN A 96 -2.33 -7.75 13.40
CA ASN A 96 -1.75 -7.00 14.53
C ASN A 96 -1.21 -5.60 14.11
N TYR A 97 -2.07 -4.74 13.58
CA TYR A 97 -1.73 -3.37 13.17
C TYR A 97 -2.83 -2.36 13.55
N SER A 98 -2.53 -1.06 13.38
CA SER A 98 -3.48 0.05 13.54
C SER A 98 -3.67 0.78 12.21
N HIS A 99 -4.80 1.49 12.03
CA HIS A 99 -5.06 2.25 10.80
C HIS A 99 -4.06 3.37 10.57
N VAL A 100 -3.71 4.11 11.64
CA VAL A 100 -2.72 5.18 11.61
C VAL A 100 -1.83 5.11 12.85
N MET A 101 -0.56 5.49 12.71
CA MET A 101 0.37 5.74 13.81
C MET A 101 1.00 7.14 13.64
N ARG A 102 0.92 7.98 14.68
CA ARG A 102 1.53 9.32 14.72
C ARG A 102 2.94 9.28 15.31
N HIS A 103 3.89 9.92 14.64
CA HIS A 103 5.25 10.14 15.15
C HIS A 103 5.65 11.61 14.94
N GLY A 104 5.77 12.37 16.03
CA GLY A 104 5.85 13.83 15.95
C GLY A 104 4.64 14.37 15.19
N ASP A 105 4.89 15.08 14.10
CA ASP A 105 3.85 15.66 13.22
C ASP A 105 3.68 14.91 11.89
N THR A 106 4.14 13.65 11.84
CA THR A 106 3.87 12.72 10.73
C THR A 106 2.85 11.65 11.13
N LEU A 107 2.04 11.23 10.15
CA LEU A 107 1.06 10.15 10.23
C LEU A 107 1.44 9.06 9.24
N HIS A 108 1.69 7.85 9.74
CA HIS A 108 1.87 6.66 8.92
C HIS A 108 0.54 5.91 8.83
N VAL A 109 -0.04 5.82 7.64
CA VAL A 109 -1.30 5.09 7.39
C VAL A 109 -0.96 3.68 6.92
N CYS A 110 -1.71 2.67 7.38
CA CYS A 110 -1.53 1.29 6.92
C CYS A 110 -1.83 1.14 5.42
N GLY A 111 -1.30 0.08 4.81
CA GLY A 111 -1.70 -0.34 3.47
C GLY A 111 -3.22 -0.47 3.37
N CYS A 112 -3.81 0.25 2.42
CA CYS A 112 -5.24 0.29 2.17
C CYS A 112 -5.52 -0.35 0.81
N MET A 113 -6.29 -1.44 0.82
CA MET A 113 -6.80 -2.09 -0.39
C MET A 113 -8.12 -1.44 -0.82
N GLY A 114 -8.63 -1.89 -1.96
CA GLY A 114 -9.96 -1.56 -2.46
C GLY A 114 -11.12 -2.27 -1.77
N ASP A 115 -10.99 -2.59 -0.48
CA ASP A 115 -12.03 -3.25 0.30
C ASP A 115 -13.08 -2.28 0.87
N ASP A 116 -14.31 -2.77 0.94
CA ASP A 116 -15.44 -2.04 1.49
C ASP A 116 -15.39 -1.98 3.03
N PRO A 117 -15.68 -0.83 3.67
CA PRO A 117 -15.63 -0.73 5.13
C PRO A 117 -16.80 -1.40 5.85
N GLU A 118 -17.94 -1.61 5.20
CA GLU A 118 -19.15 -2.20 5.80
C GLU A 118 -19.17 -3.73 5.64
N THR A 119 -18.89 -4.24 4.43
CA THR A 119 -18.88 -5.70 4.19
C THR A 119 -17.51 -6.34 4.36
N GLY A 120 -16.43 -5.57 4.13
CA GLY A 120 -15.06 -6.10 4.09
C GLY A 120 -14.65 -6.70 2.74
N ASP A 121 -15.53 -6.74 1.74
CA ASP A 121 -15.26 -7.35 0.44
C ASP A 121 -14.42 -6.45 -0.47
N ILE A 122 -13.57 -7.06 -1.31
CA ILE A 122 -12.83 -6.34 -2.34
C ILE A 122 -13.78 -5.92 -3.47
N ARG A 123 -13.78 -4.63 -3.82
CA ARG A 123 -14.57 -4.11 -4.95
C ARG A 123 -14.07 -4.68 -6.28
N GLU A 124 -14.97 -4.90 -7.25
CA GLU A 124 -14.59 -5.48 -8.55
C GLU A 124 -13.82 -4.50 -9.44
N GLY A 125 -12.68 -4.95 -9.97
CA GLY A 125 -11.87 -4.21 -10.94
C GLY A 125 -11.01 -3.08 -10.34
N VAL A 126 -9.81 -2.90 -10.89
CA VAL A 126 -8.78 -1.99 -10.33
C VAL A 126 -9.26 -0.54 -10.19
N GLN A 127 -10.17 -0.07 -11.06
CA GLN A 127 -10.73 1.27 -10.96
C GLN A 127 -11.60 1.45 -9.70
N ALA A 128 -12.50 0.51 -9.40
CA ALA A 128 -13.32 0.59 -8.19
C ALA A 128 -12.45 0.45 -6.95
N GLN A 129 -11.50 -0.49 -6.97
CA GLN A 129 -10.55 -0.72 -5.89
C GLN A 129 -9.71 0.51 -5.57
N THR A 130 -9.12 1.17 -6.58
CA THR A 130 -8.28 2.37 -6.38
C THR A 130 -9.09 3.51 -5.74
N ASN A 131 -10.32 3.74 -6.21
CA ASN A 131 -11.18 4.78 -5.62
C ASN A 131 -11.60 4.43 -4.19
N GLN A 132 -11.79 3.15 -3.87
CA GLN A 132 -12.11 2.73 -2.52
C GLN A 132 -10.89 2.81 -1.58
N ALA A 133 -9.71 2.39 -2.04
CA ALA A 133 -8.45 2.54 -1.29
C ALA A 133 -8.18 4.00 -0.90
N ILE A 134 -8.40 4.95 -1.81
CA ILE A 134 -8.21 6.38 -1.52
C ILE A 134 -9.26 6.90 -0.51
N ARG A 135 -10.52 6.44 -0.56
CA ARG A 135 -11.52 6.75 0.48
C ARG A 135 -11.16 6.15 1.84
N ASN A 136 -10.64 4.93 1.85
CA ASN A 136 -10.17 4.25 3.06
C ASN A 136 -9.02 5.06 3.69
N ILE A 137 -8.02 5.47 2.89
CA ILE A 137 -6.94 6.39 3.32
C ILE A 137 -7.49 7.70 3.85
N GLN A 138 -8.40 8.36 3.13
CA GLN A 138 -8.98 9.64 3.56
C GLN A 138 -9.72 9.50 4.90
N THR A 139 -10.42 8.39 5.11
CA THR A 139 -11.12 8.09 6.35
C THR A 139 -10.14 7.87 7.51
N CYS A 140 -9.02 7.18 7.25
CA CYS A 140 -7.92 7.02 8.19
C CYS A 140 -7.29 8.36 8.59
N LEU A 141 -6.96 9.20 7.60
CA LEU A 141 -6.38 10.54 7.83
C LEU A 141 -7.33 11.44 8.63
N LYS A 142 -8.62 11.46 8.29
CA LYS A 142 -9.63 12.28 8.99
C LYS A 142 -9.84 11.87 10.43
N ALA A 143 -9.81 10.57 10.73
CA ALA A 143 -9.84 10.07 12.10
C ALA A 143 -8.57 10.46 12.90
N ALA A 144 -7.48 10.84 12.24
CA ALA A 144 -6.23 11.29 12.84
C ALA A 144 -6.01 12.82 12.77
N GLY A 145 -6.99 13.60 12.29
CA GLY A 145 -6.93 15.07 12.22
C GLY A 145 -6.27 15.64 10.95
N SER A 146 -6.12 14.84 9.89
CA SER A 146 -5.50 15.20 8.61
C SER A 146 -6.42 14.89 7.41
N ASP A 147 -6.01 15.22 6.19
CA ASP A 147 -6.74 14.92 4.95
C ASP A 147 -5.75 14.64 3.79
N LEU A 148 -6.26 14.30 2.61
CA LEU A 148 -5.48 13.89 1.44
C LEU A 148 -4.50 14.95 0.91
N ASP A 149 -4.76 16.23 1.17
CA ASP A 149 -3.90 17.36 0.81
C ASP A 149 -2.58 17.41 1.59
N LYS A 150 -2.55 16.80 2.79
CA LYS A 150 -1.37 16.67 3.65
C LYS A 150 -0.55 15.41 3.39
N VAL A 151 -0.92 14.57 2.41
CA VAL A 151 -0.11 13.41 2.03
C VAL A 151 1.21 13.88 1.42
N ILE A 152 2.33 13.51 2.06
CA ILE A 152 3.69 13.88 1.63
C ILE A 152 4.38 12.75 0.85
N SER A 153 3.97 11.50 1.06
CA SER A 153 4.53 10.32 0.40
C SER A 153 3.46 9.27 0.13
N ARG A 154 3.50 8.64 -1.06
CA ARG A 154 2.65 7.51 -1.45
C ARG A 154 3.48 6.34 -1.96
N ARG A 155 3.07 5.11 -1.61
CA ARG A 155 3.56 3.87 -2.22
C ARG A 155 2.39 3.04 -2.70
N ILE A 156 2.49 2.56 -3.94
CA ILE A 156 1.45 1.81 -4.64
C ILE A 156 2.01 0.43 -4.99
N TYR A 157 1.28 -0.62 -4.62
CA TYR A 157 1.58 -2.00 -4.95
C TYR A 157 0.52 -2.49 -5.94
N LEU A 158 0.94 -2.97 -7.12
CA LEU A 158 0.04 -3.48 -8.17
C LEU A 158 0.34 -4.93 -8.49
N VAL A 159 -0.71 -5.77 -8.58
CA VAL A 159 -0.57 -7.17 -9.04
C VAL A 159 -0.27 -7.24 -10.54
N ASP A 160 -0.65 -6.21 -11.31
CA ASP A 160 -0.31 -6.07 -12.72
C ASP A 160 -0.01 -4.61 -13.06
N LEU A 161 1.21 -4.34 -13.53
CA LEU A 161 1.67 -2.99 -13.85
C LEU A 161 0.98 -2.36 -15.07
N LYS A 162 0.24 -3.13 -15.90
CA LYS A 162 -0.57 -2.56 -16.99
C LYS A 162 -1.62 -1.56 -16.50
N TYR A 163 -2.00 -1.64 -15.23
CA TYR A 163 -2.94 -0.72 -14.61
C TYR A 163 -2.34 0.61 -14.15
N PHE A 164 -1.01 0.79 -14.18
CA PHE A 164 -0.32 1.98 -13.64
C PHE A 164 -0.94 3.32 -14.11
N ASN A 165 -1.07 3.51 -15.43
CA ASN A 165 -1.64 4.75 -15.99
C ASN A 165 -3.09 5.02 -15.54
N MET A 166 -3.88 3.96 -15.31
CA MET A 166 -5.25 4.08 -14.81
C MET A 166 -5.27 4.47 -13.33
N VAL A 167 -4.44 3.81 -12.52
CA VAL A 167 -4.31 4.07 -11.08
C VAL A 167 -3.80 5.48 -10.81
N ASP A 168 -2.80 5.94 -11.57
CA ASP A 168 -2.25 7.29 -11.43
C ASP A 168 -3.22 8.38 -11.91
N SER A 169 -3.93 8.15 -13.02
CA SER A 169 -5.02 9.03 -13.49
C SER A 169 -6.20 9.10 -12.50
N ILE A 170 -6.48 8.01 -11.75
CA ILE A 170 -7.40 8.07 -10.62
C ILE A 170 -6.81 8.94 -9.50
N TRP A 171 -5.57 8.70 -9.08
CA TRP A 171 -4.91 9.46 -8.02
C TRP A 171 -4.89 10.98 -8.29
N GLY A 172 -4.51 11.40 -9.51
CA GLY A 172 -4.49 12.80 -9.94
C GLY A 172 -5.86 13.49 -10.03
N ARG A 173 -6.97 12.76 -9.80
CA ARG A 173 -8.30 13.35 -9.59
C ARG A 173 -8.60 13.62 -8.11
N TRP A 174 -8.07 12.82 -7.20
CA TRP A 174 -8.26 12.96 -5.75
C TRP A 174 -7.27 13.94 -5.11
N ILE A 175 -6.00 13.92 -5.53
CA ILE A 175 -4.94 14.82 -5.08
C ILE A 175 -4.46 15.67 -6.27
N LYS A 176 -4.08 16.91 -5.99
CA LYS A 176 -3.60 17.90 -6.96
C LYS A 176 -2.15 18.28 -6.66
N ASP A 177 -1.53 19.02 -7.57
CA ASP A 177 -0.19 19.54 -7.38
C ASP A 177 -0.14 20.54 -6.20
N PRO A 178 0.88 20.52 -5.32
CA PRO A 178 2.09 19.69 -5.36
C PRO A 178 1.83 18.21 -5.05
N TYR A 179 2.24 17.32 -5.94
CA TYR A 179 2.06 15.88 -5.75
C TYR A 179 3.04 15.30 -4.70
N PRO A 180 2.62 14.32 -3.86
CA PRO A 180 3.51 13.61 -2.94
C PRO A 180 4.61 12.82 -3.65
N VAL A 181 5.74 12.61 -2.98
CA VAL A 181 6.77 11.70 -3.49
C VAL A 181 6.20 10.29 -3.67
N GLY A 182 6.51 9.64 -4.79
CA GLY A 182 5.81 8.44 -5.23
C GLY A 182 6.74 7.25 -5.45
N THR A 183 6.23 6.05 -5.20
CA THR A 183 6.81 4.80 -5.69
C THR A 183 5.69 3.85 -6.08
N CYS A 184 5.79 3.23 -7.26
CA CYS A 184 4.91 2.15 -7.70
C CYS A 184 5.74 0.89 -7.94
N VAL A 185 5.29 -0.25 -7.44
CA VAL A 185 5.96 -1.55 -7.63
C VAL A 185 4.98 -2.63 -8.09
N GLY A 186 5.48 -3.54 -8.92
CA GLY A 186 4.77 -4.78 -9.25
C GLY A 186 4.97 -5.81 -8.16
N VAL A 187 3.91 -6.51 -7.76
CA VAL A 187 3.92 -7.58 -6.76
C VAL A 187 3.23 -8.84 -7.31
N THR A 188 3.58 -10.01 -6.80
CA THR A 188 2.98 -11.29 -7.24
C THR A 188 1.57 -11.52 -6.69
N GLY A 189 1.10 -10.68 -5.77
CA GLY A 189 -0.19 -10.76 -5.10
C GLY A 189 -0.27 -9.75 -3.95
N LEU A 190 -1.47 -9.61 -3.38
CA LEU A 190 -1.78 -8.78 -2.22
C LEU A 190 -2.46 -9.64 -1.15
N ARG A 191 -2.74 -9.10 0.04
CA ARG A 191 -3.29 -9.92 1.15
C ARG A 191 -4.64 -10.54 0.78
N LYS A 192 -5.61 -9.74 0.34
CA LYS A 192 -6.98 -10.22 0.06
C LYS A 192 -7.05 -10.80 -1.35
N GLU A 193 -7.77 -11.92 -1.49
CA GLU A 193 -8.08 -12.50 -2.78
C GLU A 193 -8.83 -11.49 -3.67
N GLY A 194 -8.55 -11.48 -4.98
CA GLY A 194 -9.08 -10.50 -5.93
C GLY A 194 -8.56 -9.06 -5.79
N ALA A 195 -7.72 -8.75 -4.79
CA ALA A 195 -7.12 -7.42 -4.67
C ALA A 195 -6.03 -7.21 -5.75
N LEU A 196 -6.15 -6.13 -6.52
CA LEU A 196 -5.26 -5.76 -7.62
C LEU A 196 -4.36 -4.56 -7.29
N VAL A 197 -4.76 -3.76 -6.30
CA VAL A 197 -4.07 -2.54 -5.84
C VAL A 197 -4.13 -2.40 -4.32
N GLU A 198 -3.01 -2.05 -3.71
CA GLU A 198 -2.88 -1.61 -2.33
C GLU A 198 -2.05 -0.32 -2.27
N VAL A 199 -2.47 0.63 -1.43
CA VAL A 199 -1.83 1.96 -1.33
C VAL A 199 -1.50 2.29 0.12
N GLU A 200 -0.24 2.66 0.36
CA GLU A 200 0.35 3.07 1.64
C GLU A 200 0.69 4.56 1.56
N VAL A 201 0.45 5.35 2.62
CA VAL A 201 0.79 6.79 2.64
C VAL A 201 1.42 7.24 3.94
N VAL A 202 2.23 8.29 3.83
CA VAL A 202 2.65 9.14 4.95
C VAL A 202 2.12 10.55 4.71
N ALA A 203 1.53 11.16 5.73
CA ALA A 203 0.99 12.52 5.72
C ALA A 203 1.56 13.37 6.87
N SER A 204 1.43 14.68 6.79
CA SER A 204 1.59 15.56 7.96
C SER A 204 0.29 15.62 8.77
N VAL A 205 0.40 16.16 9.98
CA VAL A 205 -0.72 16.69 10.77
C VAL A 205 -1.03 18.14 10.36
#